data_AF-G0WC57-F1
#
_entry.id   AF-G0WC57-F1
#
_cell.length_a   1.000
_cell.length_b   1.000
_cell.length_c   1.000
_cell.angle_alpha   90.00
_cell.angle_beta   90.00
_cell.angle_gamma   90.00
#
_symmetry.space_group_name_H-M   'P 1'
#
loop_
_entity.id
_entity.type
_entity.pdbx_description
1 polymer ?
#
loop_
_entity_poly.entity_id
_entity_poly.type
_entity_poly.pdbx_seq_one_letter_code
_entity_poly.pdbx_strand_id
1 'polypeptide(L)'
;MNIYSVFSYIILLTLCQAIEISHDVLQTGSITYNEPVTIDADKSLKITSGTNVNFMDSLDVDGNLCVSSNYINVTGAITNSHNIYLYNPGTYSKTSGTNISAKSILNEKEGLLTVQNSVYQANELFGASDSFINEGIINIETFFPNMSIYGPGSGIENTGTIALSGGNITLSSSVTGGGCIAFLGGITTFYLDSTKEIDQTFWLQEGREFYVIRGSYTKPLVFRGFNKGSSIRYQGSTKTKIQNWNYNPANGSMVINISSSGASSDIINIDFGPGYNASLFTVGINSVSITGSDGMMQRYVTVKYNGETPETTLPSECRLPSSMDYGQCSVLHLSSSSSLPPPSSSLSSSSSSSIKATQVSSSQESTQASLNEHETSSRCSITNTKTEFETTIYTTHREYVTGTNSVPITLYSKVVTYFVAANHTQTLSSS
;
A
#
# COMPACT_ATOMS: atom_id res chain seq x y z
N MET A 1 2.68 -25.88 -65.16
CA MET A 1 2.57 -24.46 -64.75
C MET A 1 1.89 -24.46 -63.39
N ASN A 2 2.68 -24.46 -62.31
CA ASN A 2 2.17 -24.55 -60.93
C ASN A 2 2.15 -23.15 -60.34
N ILE A 3 0.95 -22.63 -60.08
CA ILE A 3 0.74 -21.37 -59.37
C ILE A 3 0.72 -21.72 -57.88
N TYR A 4 1.80 -21.37 -57.18
CA TYR A 4 1.80 -21.38 -55.71
C TYR A 4 1.01 -20.18 -55.22
N SER A 5 -0.17 -20.48 -54.66
CA SER A 5 -0.94 -19.53 -53.85
C SER A 5 -0.19 -19.28 -52.55
N VAL A 6 0.42 -18.11 -52.42
CA VAL A 6 0.99 -17.64 -51.16
C VAL A 6 -0.17 -17.09 -50.33
N PHE A 7 -0.71 -17.91 -49.44
CA PHE A 7 -1.56 -17.45 -48.35
C PHE A 7 -0.68 -16.61 -47.40
N SER A 8 -0.72 -15.29 -47.55
CA SER A 8 -0.26 -14.37 -46.52
C SER A 8 -1.14 -14.55 -45.28
N TYR A 9 -0.61 -15.23 -44.26
CA TYR A 9 -1.12 -15.13 -42.90
C TYR A 9 -0.88 -13.71 -42.42
N ILE A 10 -1.91 -12.86 -42.50
CA ILE A 10 -1.95 -11.61 -41.73
C ILE A 10 -2.11 -12.05 -40.27
N ILE A 11 -0.98 -12.15 -39.56
CA ILE A 11 -0.97 -12.21 -38.11
C ILE A 11 -1.46 -10.84 -37.65
N LEU A 12 -2.77 -10.72 -37.35
CA LEU A 12 -3.30 -9.61 -36.57
C LEU A 12 -2.70 -9.72 -35.16
N LEU A 13 -1.54 -9.10 -34.97
CA LEU A 13 -1.08 -8.72 -33.65
C LEU A 13 -2.12 -7.74 -33.10
N THR A 14 -2.98 -8.21 -32.19
CA THR A 14 -3.74 -7.33 -31.31
C THR A 14 -2.71 -6.49 -30.55
N LEU A 15 -2.50 -5.26 -31.03
CA LEU A 15 -1.77 -4.24 -30.30
C LEU A 15 -2.53 -4.06 -28.97
N CYS A 16 -1.97 -4.58 -27.89
CA CYS A 16 -2.44 -4.27 -26.55
C CYS A 16 -2.22 -2.76 -26.37
N GLN A 17 -3.28 -1.97 -26.46
CA GLN A 17 -3.19 -0.51 -26.29
C GLN A 17 -3.30 -0.24 -24.80
N ALA A 18 -2.19 0.06 -24.15
CA ALA A 18 -2.21 0.63 -22.81
C ALA A 18 -2.85 2.03 -22.85
N ILE A 19 -3.60 2.38 -21.80
CA ILE A 19 -4.20 3.68 -21.61
C ILE A 19 -3.22 4.53 -20.79
N GLU A 20 -2.73 5.59 -21.42
CA GLU A 20 -1.76 6.51 -20.81
C GLU A 20 -2.46 7.83 -20.42
N ILE A 21 -2.39 8.17 -19.14
CA ILE A 21 -2.93 9.42 -18.58
C ILE A 21 -1.80 10.44 -18.46
N SER A 22 -1.50 11.08 -19.58
CA SER A 22 -0.45 12.11 -19.69
C SER A 22 -0.94 13.55 -19.45
N HIS A 23 -2.20 13.70 -19.07
CA HIS A 23 -2.85 14.96 -18.65
C HIS A 23 -3.90 14.65 -17.59
N ASP A 24 -4.35 15.66 -16.83
CA ASP A 24 -5.40 15.44 -15.84
C ASP A 24 -6.72 15.06 -16.52
N VAL A 25 -7.30 13.95 -16.08
CA VAL A 25 -8.53 13.38 -16.64
C VAL A 25 -9.59 13.26 -15.56
N LEU A 26 -10.79 13.75 -15.87
CA LEU A 26 -12.00 13.51 -15.08
C LEU A 26 -12.95 12.61 -15.86
N GLN A 27 -13.32 11.50 -15.23
CA GLN A 27 -14.34 10.58 -15.67
C GLN A 27 -15.50 10.57 -14.68
N THR A 28 -16.71 10.42 -15.20
CA THR A 28 -17.93 10.35 -14.41
C THR A 28 -18.73 9.12 -14.80
N GLY A 29 -19.24 8.39 -13.82
CA GLY A 29 -20.04 7.20 -14.02
C GLY A 29 -19.25 5.90 -13.88
N SER A 30 -19.86 4.80 -14.32
CA SER A 30 -19.26 3.46 -14.23
C SER A 30 -18.28 3.24 -15.39
N ILE A 31 -17.12 2.66 -15.10
CA ILE A 31 -16.07 2.42 -16.10
C ILE A 31 -15.33 1.10 -15.83
N THR A 32 -14.90 0.45 -16.91
CA THR A 32 -14.06 -0.75 -16.86
C THR A 32 -12.87 -0.54 -17.77
N TYR A 33 -11.67 -0.64 -17.21
CA TYR A 33 -10.42 -0.69 -17.95
C TYR A 33 -9.99 -2.14 -18.09
N ASN A 34 -9.97 -2.66 -19.33
CA ASN A 34 -9.52 -4.03 -19.61
C ASN A 34 -8.07 -4.08 -20.07
N GLU A 35 -7.53 -2.92 -20.39
CA GLU A 35 -6.17 -2.68 -20.83
C GLU A 35 -5.34 -2.11 -19.67
N PRO A 36 -4.00 -2.22 -19.73
CA PRO A 36 -3.15 -1.56 -18.74
C PRO A 36 -3.41 -0.06 -18.67
N VAL A 37 -3.40 0.51 -17.47
CA VAL A 37 -3.54 1.95 -17.22
C VAL A 37 -2.26 2.45 -16.59
N THR A 38 -1.66 3.49 -17.19
CA THR A 38 -0.51 4.21 -16.62
C THR A 38 -0.90 5.65 -16.37
N ILE A 39 -0.58 6.18 -15.18
CA ILE A 39 -0.78 7.59 -14.82
C ILE A 39 0.57 8.22 -14.59
N ASP A 40 0.96 9.12 -15.48
CA ASP A 40 2.24 9.80 -15.45
C ASP A 40 2.41 10.62 -14.16
N ALA A 41 3.66 10.85 -13.79
CA ALA A 41 4.03 11.78 -12.73
C ALA A 41 3.36 13.15 -12.93
N ASP A 42 2.93 13.75 -11.82
CA ASP A 42 2.19 15.02 -11.76
C ASP A 42 0.84 15.03 -12.51
N LYS A 43 0.33 13.88 -12.97
CA LYS A 43 -1.00 13.76 -13.60
C LYS A 43 -2.00 13.09 -12.69
N SER A 44 -3.28 13.30 -13.00
CA SER A 44 -4.37 12.80 -12.17
C SER A 44 -5.45 12.13 -13.02
N LEU A 45 -5.82 10.89 -12.66
CA LEU A 45 -7.05 10.28 -13.12
C LEU A 45 -8.08 10.32 -11.98
N LYS A 46 -9.18 11.03 -12.22
CA LYS A 46 -10.28 11.11 -11.27
C LYS A 46 -11.53 10.47 -11.84
N ILE A 47 -12.15 9.56 -11.09
CA ILE A 47 -13.37 8.86 -11.45
C ILE A 47 -14.41 9.13 -10.36
N THR A 48 -15.57 9.68 -10.71
CA THR A 48 -16.60 10.05 -9.74
C THR A 48 -17.98 9.53 -10.13
N SER A 49 -18.88 9.41 -9.13
CA SER A 49 -20.30 9.09 -9.34
C SER A 49 -20.55 7.75 -10.07
N GLY A 50 -19.61 6.80 -9.94
CA GLY A 50 -19.73 5.47 -10.53
C GLY A 50 -20.56 4.51 -9.66
N THR A 51 -21.30 3.62 -10.31
CA THR A 51 -21.86 2.44 -9.62
C THR A 51 -20.79 1.36 -9.52
N ASN A 52 -20.05 1.13 -10.62
CA ASN A 52 -18.96 0.14 -10.69
C ASN A 52 -17.75 0.74 -11.40
N VAL A 53 -16.56 0.61 -10.80
CA VAL A 53 -15.28 0.94 -11.42
C VAL A 53 -14.38 -0.28 -11.35
N ASN A 54 -13.89 -0.74 -12.50
CA ASN A 54 -13.07 -1.94 -12.58
C ASN A 54 -11.74 -1.66 -13.29
N PHE A 55 -10.63 -2.10 -12.68
CA PHE A 55 -9.30 -2.16 -13.29
C PHE A 55 -8.91 -3.65 -13.42
N MET A 56 -9.06 -4.18 -14.63
CA MET A 56 -8.93 -5.63 -14.85
C MET A 56 -7.49 -6.05 -15.17
N ASP A 57 -6.71 -5.14 -15.76
CA ASP A 57 -5.29 -5.31 -16.07
C ASP A 57 -4.44 -4.36 -15.20
N SER A 58 -3.16 -4.28 -15.53
CA SER A 58 -2.11 -3.61 -14.77
C SER A 58 -2.41 -2.12 -14.60
N LEU A 59 -2.23 -1.63 -13.38
CA LEU A 59 -2.43 -0.25 -12.97
C LEU A 59 -1.11 0.28 -12.43
N ASP A 60 -0.50 1.21 -13.17
CA ASP A 60 0.77 1.85 -12.85
C ASP A 60 0.54 3.33 -12.53
N VAL A 61 0.85 3.74 -11.31
CA VAL A 61 0.47 5.06 -10.78
C VAL A 61 1.70 5.79 -10.23
N ASP A 62 2.28 6.63 -11.09
CA ASP A 62 3.31 7.61 -10.72
C ASP A 62 2.70 8.98 -10.34
N GLY A 63 1.46 9.24 -10.78
CA GLY A 63 0.68 10.43 -10.44
C GLY A 63 -0.39 10.19 -9.35
N ASN A 64 -1.62 10.64 -9.60
CA ASN A 64 -2.72 10.54 -8.64
C ASN A 64 -3.90 9.78 -9.26
N LEU A 65 -4.32 8.68 -8.64
CA LEU A 65 -5.58 8.01 -8.93
C LEU A 65 -6.60 8.31 -7.83
N CYS A 66 -7.75 8.87 -8.20
CA CYS A 66 -8.83 9.18 -7.26
C CYS A 66 -10.15 8.57 -7.75
N VAL A 67 -10.64 7.54 -7.08
CA VAL A 67 -11.87 6.82 -7.45
C VAL A 67 -12.91 6.98 -6.36
N SER A 68 -14.11 7.46 -6.73
CA SER A 68 -15.30 7.41 -5.89
C SER A 68 -16.40 6.60 -6.58
N SER A 69 -16.66 5.40 -6.09
CA SER A 69 -17.66 4.49 -6.67
C SER A 69 -18.25 3.55 -5.61
N ASN A 70 -19.51 3.15 -5.78
CA ASN A 70 -20.17 2.19 -4.87
C ASN A 70 -19.53 0.80 -4.92
N TYR A 71 -18.91 0.45 -6.03
CA TYR A 71 -18.14 -0.78 -6.19
C TYR A 71 -16.86 -0.47 -6.94
N ILE A 72 -15.74 -0.89 -6.36
CA ILE A 72 -14.40 -0.75 -6.94
C ILE A 72 -13.78 -2.12 -6.95
N ASN A 73 -13.30 -2.56 -8.11
CA ASN A 73 -12.65 -3.86 -8.26
C ASN A 73 -11.31 -3.70 -8.99
N VAL A 74 -10.25 -4.26 -8.41
CA VAL A 74 -8.92 -4.28 -9.01
C VAL A 74 -8.41 -5.72 -9.01
N THR A 75 -8.15 -6.27 -10.19
CA THR A 75 -7.66 -7.66 -10.36
C THR A 75 -6.31 -7.77 -11.04
N GLY A 76 -5.86 -6.71 -11.72
CA GLY A 76 -4.56 -6.67 -12.37
C GLY A 76 -3.39 -6.53 -11.40
N ALA A 77 -2.21 -6.21 -11.93
CA ALA A 77 -1.06 -5.79 -11.12
C ALA A 77 -1.24 -4.32 -10.68
N ILE A 78 -0.75 -3.95 -9.51
CA ILE A 78 -0.69 -2.57 -9.03
C ILE A 78 0.78 -2.22 -8.80
N THR A 79 1.25 -1.16 -9.45
CA THR A 79 2.48 -0.44 -9.11
C THR A 79 2.07 0.95 -8.67
N ASN A 80 2.41 1.34 -7.44
CA ASN A 80 2.08 2.64 -6.89
C ASN A 80 3.33 3.34 -6.36
N SER A 81 3.77 4.36 -7.08
CA SER A 81 4.89 5.22 -6.70
C SER A 81 4.41 6.51 -6.00
N HIS A 82 3.10 6.77 -6.03
CA HIS A 82 2.52 8.01 -5.53
C HIS A 82 1.12 7.76 -4.93
N ASN A 83 0.05 8.40 -5.38
CA ASN A 83 -1.21 8.34 -4.64
C ASN A 83 -2.31 7.54 -5.36
N ILE A 84 -2.86 6.53 -4.67
CA ILE A 84 -4.12 5.88 -5.03
C ILE A 84 -5.13 6.08 -3.90
N TYR A 85 -6.27 6.67 -4.22
CA TYR A 85 -7.40 6.86 -3.31
C TYR A 85 -8.64 6.18 -3.85
N LEU A 86 -9.08 5.13 -3.17
CA LEU A 86 -10.26 4.36 -3.50
C LEU A 86 -11.31 4.59 -2.43
N TYR A 87 -12.28 5.44 -2.73
CA TYR A 87 -13.37 5.79 -1.83
C TYR A 87 -14.68 5.14 -2.29
N ASN A 88 -15.32 4.44 -1.36
CA ASN A 88 -16.63 3.88 -1.54
C ASN A 88 -17.64 4.59 -0.63
N PRO A 89 -18.45 5.52 -1.17
CA PRO A 89 -19.52 6.18 -0.44
C PRO A 89 -20.76 5.30 -0.23
N GLY A 90 -20.75 4.08 -0.76
CA GLY A 90 -21.92 3.22 -0.88
C GLY A 90 -22.71 3.08 0.41
N THR A 91 -24.02 3.34 0.32
CA THR A 91 -24.96 3.13 1.42
C THR A 91 -25.35 1.66 1.52
N TYR A 92 -25.19 1.05 2.70
CA TYR A 92 -25.82 -0.21 3.16
C TYR A 92 -26.28 -1.19 2.06
N SER A 93 -25.37 -1.68 1.21
CA SER A 93 -25.69 -2.73 0.23
C SER A 93 -24.67 -3.87 0.28
N LYS A 94 -25.16 -5.12 0.17
CA LYS A 94 -24.31 -6.31 0.04
C LYS A 94 -23.59 -6.40 -1.31
N THR A 95 -23.94 -5.53 -2.26
CA THR A 95 -23.34 -5.48 -3.61
C THR A 95 -22.37 -4.31 -3.78
N SER A 96 -22.17 -3.50 -2.75
CA SER A 96 -21.14 -2.45 -2.70
C SER A 96 -19.93 -2.94 -1.93
N GLY A 97 -18.74 -2.50 -2.33
CA GLY A 97 -17.48 -2.80 -1.64
C GLY A 97 -16.27 -2.40 -2.47
N THR A 98 -15.10 -2.33 -1.84
CA THR A 98 -13.83 -2.21 -2.56
C THR A 98 -13.08 -3.53 -2.47
N ASN A 99 -12.95 -4.23 -3.59
CA ASN A 99 -12.24 -5.50 -3.69
C ASN A 99 -10.94 -5.31 -4.46
N ILE A 100 -9.82 -5.53 -3.77
CA ILE A 100 -8.50 -5.54 -4.37
C ILE A 100 -8.00 -6.98 -4.29
N SER A 101 -8.25 -7.71 -5.37
CA SER A 101 -7.80 -9.09 -5.54
C SER A 101 -6.76 -9.12 -6.65
N ALA A 102 -5.70 -8.33 -6.46
CA ALA A 102 -4.70 -8.06 -7.46
C ALA A 102 -3.87 -9.31 -7.80
N LYS A 103 -3.23 -9.30 -8.97
CA LYS A 103 -2.19 -10.28 -9.28
C LYS A 103 -0.93 -9.99 -8.46
N SER A 104 -0.49 -8.74 -8.47
CA SER A 104 0.65 -8.27 -7.67
C SER A 104 0.40 -6.87 -7.14
N ILE A 105 0.97 -6.55 -5.98
CA ILE A 105 1.00 -5.20 -5.42
C ILE A 105 2.46 -4.83 -5.14
N LEU A 106 2.90 -3.72 -5.72
CA LEU A 106 4.11 -3.01 -5.36
C LEU A 106 3.71 -1.59 -4.96
N ASN A 107 3.73 -1.30 -3.67
CA ASN A 107 3.54 0.05 -3.14
C ASN A 107 4.89 0.60 -2.70
N GLU A 108 5.48 1.47 -3.51
CA GLU A 108 6.84 1.98 -3.29
C GLU A 108 6.90 2.92 -2.09
N LYS A 109 8.10 3.31 -1.68
CA LYS A 109 8.37 4.07 -0.46
C LYS A 109 7.61 5.41 -0.32
N GLU A 110 7.34 6.09 -1.43
CA GLU A 110 6.55 7.32 -1.47
C GLU A 110 5.07 7.07 -1.81
N GLY A 111 4.71 5.82 -2.11
CA GLY A 111 3.38 5.37 -2.44
C GLY A 111 2.42 5.40 -1.25
N LEU A 112 1.28 6.07 -1.41
CA LEU A 112 0.13 6.05 -0.53
C LEU A 112 -1.05 5.38 -1.24
N LEU A 113 -1.43 4.18 -0.79
CA LEU A 113 -2.62 3.46 -1.24
C LEU A 113 -3.69 3.51 -0.15
N THR A 114 -4.71 4.33 -0.36
CA THR A 114 -5.83 4.50 0.57
C THR A 114 -7.09 3.81 0.06
N VAL A 115 -7.68 2.97 0.90
CA VAL A 115 -8.98 2.34 0.69
C VAL A 115 -9.92 2.79 1.81
N GLN A 116 -11.00 3.47 1.45
CA GLN A 116 -11.98 3.96 2.41
C GLN A 116 -13.37 3.43 2.03
N ASN A 117 -13.92 2.55 2.87
CA ASN A 117 -15.22 1.93 2.69
C ASN A 117 -16.23 2.36 3.76
N SER A 118 -17.33 2.96 3.32
CA SER A 118 -18.46 3.31 4.19
C SER A 118 -19.56 2.23 4.24
N VAL A 119 -19.29 1.04 3.70
CA VAL A 119 -20.28 -0.03 3.51
C VAL A 119 -20.42 -0.93 4.75
N TYR A 120 -21.67 -1.14 5.17
CA TYR A 120 -22.01 -2.07 6.25
C TYR A 120 -22.21 -3.50 5.71
N GLN A 121 -21.49 -4.49 6.25
CA GLN A 121 -21.63 -5.95 6.00
C GLN A 121 -21.11 -6.52 4.66
N ALA A 122 -20.18 -5.86 3.98
CA ALA A 122 -19.44 -6.52 2.89
C ALA A 122 -18.33 -7.44 3.47
N ASN A 123 -18.07 -8.57 2.81
CA ASN A 123 -16.81 -9.29 2.98
C ASN A 123 -15.87 -8.76 1.92
N GLU A 124 -14.83 -8.06 2.33
CA GLU A 124 -13.90 -7.40 1.42
C GLU A 124 -12.58 -8.16 1.35
N LEU A 125 -12.00 -8.16 0.17
CA LEU A 125 -10.70 -8.77 -0.09
C LEU A 125 -9.70 -7.67 -0.40
N PHE A 126 -8.56 -7.72 0.28
CA PHE A 126 -7.41 -6.89 -0.01
C PHE A 126 -6.17 -7.77 -0.07
N GLY A 127 -5.57 -7.91 -1.24
CA GLY A 127 -4.41 -8.77 -1.37
C GLY A 127 -3.94 -8.98 -2.79
N ALA A 128 -2.91 -9.81 -2.89
CA ALA A 128 -2.31 -10.21 -4.14
C ALA A 128 -2.03 -11.71 -4.19
N SER A 129 -2.14 -12.32 -5.38
CA SER A 129 -1.88 -13.76 -5.56
C SER A 129 -0.41 -14.12 -5.80
N ASP A 130 0.35 -13.24 -6.45
CA ASP A 130 1.70 -13.56 -6.96
C ASP A 130 2.79 -12.84 -6.15
N SER A 131 2.65 -11.54 -5.90
CA SER A 131 3.61 -10.73 -5.14
C SER A 131 2.90 -9.63 -4.34
N PHE A 132 3.32 -9.40 -3.11
CA PHE A 132 2.85 -8.28 -2.29
C PHE A 132 4.05 -7.66 -1.60
N ILE A 133 4.46 -6.47 -2.07
CA ILE A 133 5.54 -5.66 -1.51
C ILE A 133 4.97 -4.29 -1.14
N ASN A 134 5.17 -3.88 0.11
CA ASN A 134 4.84 -2.56 0.60
C ASN A 134 6.04 -1.91 1.30
N GLU A 135 6.56 -0.85 0.70
CA GLU A 135 7.58 0.04 1.26
C GLU A 135 7.00 1.40 1.68
N GLY A 136 5.82 1.76 1.15
CA GLY A 136 5.11 3.00 1.44
C GLY A 136 4.06 2.87 2.54
N ILE A 137 2.93 3.55 2.35
CA ILE A 137 1.78 3.54 3.28
C ILE A 137 0.57 2.94 2.56
N ILE A 138 0.01 1.88 3.14
CA ILE A 138 -1.32 1.38 2.79
C ILE A 138 -2.25 1.80 3.92
N ASN A 139 -3.24 2.64 3.64
CA ASN A 139 -4.24 3.07 4.61
C ASN A 139 -5.59 2.43 4.30
N ILE A 140 -6.16 1.68 5.23
CA ILE A 140 -7.44 1.01 5.07
C ILE A 140 -8.38 1.47 6.16
N GLU A 141 -9.45 2.16 5.75
CA GLU A 141 -10.49 2.69 6.61
C GLU A 141 -11.82 2.02 6.27
N THR A 142 -12.40 1.28 7.21
CA THR A 142 -13.61 0.48 6.95
C THR A 142 -14.68 0.66 8.02
N PHE A 143 -15.95 0.73 7.65
CA PHE A 143 -17.04 0.88 8.62
C PHE A 143 -17.85 -0.41 8.80
N PHE A 144 -17.39 -1.30 9.70
CA PHE A 144 -17.99 -2.62 10.03
C PHE A 144 -17.92 -3.81 9.03
N PRO A 145 -17.21 -3.81 7.89
CA PRO A 145 -17.06 -5.03 7.09
C PRO A 145 -16.09 -6.02 7.76
N ASN A 146 -16.18 -7.29 7.33
CA ASN A 146 -15.09 -8.23 7.55
C ASN A 146 -14.13 -8.11 6.36
N MET A 147 -12.92 -7.63 6.60
CA MET A 147 -11.88 -7.57 5.58
C MET A 147 -10.89 -8.71 5.76
N SER A 148 -10.53 -9.38 4.67
CA SER A 148 -9.41 -10.32 4.66
C SER A 148 -8.24 -9.72 3.91
N ILE A 149 -7.13 -9.53 4.62
CA ILE A 149 -5.84 -9.18 4.04
C ILE A 149 -5.08 -10.48 3.76
N TYR A 150 -4.72 -10.68 2.50
CA TYR A 150 -4.01 -11.88 2.05
C TYR A 150 -2.86 -11.54 1.11
N GLY A 151 -1.92 -12.45 0.99
CA GLY A 151 -0.77 -12.35 0.09
C GLY A 151 -0.45 -13.71 -0.54
N PRO A 152 0.59 -13.75 -1.39
CA PRO A 152 1.03 -14.97 -2.05
C PRO A 152 1.54 -16.01 -1.05
N GLY A 153 1.81 -17.23 -1.53
CA GLY A 153 2.38 -18.30 -0.71
C GLY A 153 3.72 -17.95 -0.04
N SER A 154 4.48 -17.01 -0.62
CA SER A 154 5.71 -16.46 -0.06
C SER A 154 5.48 -15.47 1.09
N GLY A 155 4.25 -15.02 1.32
CA GLY A 155 3.90 -13.98 2.28
C GLY A 155 3.93 -12.57 1.70
N ILE A 156 3.65 -11.60 2.57
CA ILE A 156 3.66 -10.17 2.31
C ILE A 156 5.02 -9.63 2.78
N GLU A 157 5.72 -8.90 1.94
CA GLU A 157 6.90 -8.13 2.32
C GLU A 157 6.46 -6.70 2.66
N ASN A 158 6.46 -6.36 3.95
CA ASN A 158 6.11 -5.05 4.45
C ASN A 158 7.29 -4.44 5.21
N THR A 159 7.96 -3.48 4.58
CA THR A 159 8.96 -2.59 5.20
C THR A 159 8.38 -1.21 5.49
N GLY A 160 7.23 -0.89 4.89
CA GLY A 160 6.45 0.33 5.11
C GLY A 160 5.42 0.20 6.24
N THR A 161 4.28 0.86 6.07
CA THR A 161 3.18 0.83 7.05
C THR A 161 1.86 0.37 6.42
N ILE A 162 1.17 -0.55 7.08
CA ILE A 162 -0.23 -0.87 6.83
C ILE A 162 -1.04 -0.26 7.98
N ALA A 163 -1.67 0.88 7.73
CA ALA A 163 -2.53 1.58 8.67
C ALA A 163 -3.97 1.08 8.52
N LEU A 164 -4.55 0.69 9.64
CA LEU A 164 -5.88 0.10 9.70
C LEU A 164 -6.78 0.94 10.61
N SER A 165 -7.99 1.19 10.15
CA SER A 165 -9.05 1.85 10.92
C SER A 165 -10.40 1.19 10.64
N GLY A 166 -11.17 0.94 11.70
CA GLY A 166 -12.50 0.35 11.59
C GLY A 166 -12.60 -1.13 11.17
N GLY A 167 -13.76 -1.75 11.41
CA GLY A 167 -14.10 -3.10 10.92
C GLY A 167 -13.46 -4.27 11.67
N ASN A 168 -13.73 -5.49 11.16
CA ASN A 168 -13.06 -6.73 11.58
C ASN A 168 -12.07 -7.16 10.51
N ILE A 169 -10.79 -7.27 10.85
CA ILE A 169 -9.73 -7.54 9.86
C ILE A 169 -9.12 -8.90 10.16
N THR A 170 -8.97 -9.73 9.14
CA THR A 170 -8.27 -11.02 9.21
C THR A 170 -7.02 -10.97 8.35
N LEU A 171 -5.87 -11.24 8.95
CA LEU A 171 -4.59 -11.37 8.25
C LEU A 171 -4.21 -12.85 8.20
N SER A 172 -4.21 -13.43 7.00
CA SER A 172 -4.05 -14.88 6.77
C SER A 172 -2.73 -15.26 6.08
N SER A 173 -1.81 -14.31 5.90
CA SER A 173 -0.50 -14.52 5.28
C SER A 173 0.64 -14.17 6.24
N SER A 174 1.82 -14.75 6.01
CA SER A 174 3.05 -14.30 6.66
C SER A 174 3.33 -12.87 6.26
N VAL A 175 3.88 -12.06 7.16
CA VAL A 175 4.27 -10.68 6.91
C VAL A 175 5.69 -10.46 7.44
N THR A 176 6.63 -10.20 6.55
CA THR A 176 8.05 -10.01 6.85
C THR A 176 8.52 -8.61 6.45
N GLY A 177 9.77 -8.25 6.75
CA GLY A 177 10.35 -6.96 6.34
C GLY A 177 10.54 -5.95 7.48
N GLY A 178 10.02 -6.22 8.68
CA GLY A 178 10.24 -5.37 9.85
C GLY A 178 9.52 -4.03 9.81
N GLY A 179 8.50 -3.88 8.96
CA GLY A 179 7.65 -2.69 8.89
C GLY A 179 6.64 -2.61 10.03
N CYS A 180 5.59 -1.84 9.79
CA CYS A 180 4.58 -1.52 10.79
C CYS A 180 3.15 -1.89 10.37
N ILE A 181 2.36 -2.35 11.33
CA ILE A 181 0.90 -2.42 11.23
C ILE A 181 0.31 -1.50 12.31
N ALA A 182 -0.29 -0.39 11.89
CA ALA A 182 -0.78 0.65 12.80
C ALA A 182 -2.31 0.59 12.93
N PHE A 183 -2.83 0.75 14.15
CA PHE A 183 -4.26 0.75 14.45
C PHE A 183 -4.70 2.16 14.88
N LEU A 184 -5.41 2.87 13.99
CA LEU A 184 -5.66 4.31 14.13
C LEU A 184 -7.00 4.67 14.78
N GLY A 185 -7.97 3.76 14.84
CA GLY A 185 -9.34 4.17 15.12
C GLY A 185 -10.33 3.06 14.83
N GLY A 186 -11.46 2.98 15.55
CA GLY A 186 -12.67 2.26 15.10
C GLY A 186 -12.63 0.73 14.91
N ILE A 187 -11.47 0.08 14.91
CA ILE A 187 -11.36 -1.37 14.67
C ILE A 187 -12.03 -2.13 15.80
N THR A 188 -12.94 -3.04 15.45
CA THR A 188 -13.65 -3.88 16.40
C THR A 188 -12.83 -5.12 16.75
N THR A 189 -12.22 -5.76 15.74
CA THR A 189 -11.45 -6.99 15.95
C THR A 189 -10.34 -7.17 14.90
N PHE A 190 -9.14 -7.56 15.34
CA PHE A 190 -8.06 -7.99 14.45
C PHE A 190 -7.73 -9.46 14.69
N TYR A 191 -7.78 -10.28 13.64
CA TYR A 191 -7.47 -11.70 13.64
C TYR A 191 -6.13 -11.97 12.95
N LEU A 192 -5.22 -12.62 13.65
CA LEU A 192 -3.91 -13.01 13.14
C LEU A 192 -3.77 -14.53 13.11
N ASP A 193 -3.43 -15.12 11.96
CA ASP A 193 -3.16 -16.56 11.88
C ASP A 193 -1.80 -16.95 12.52
N SER A 194 -1.89 -17.75 13.57
CA SER A 194 -0.85 -18.52 14.26
C SER A 194 0.30 -19.08 13.46
N THR A 195 -0.03 -19.59 12.28
CA THR A 195 0.84 -20.47 11.50
C THR A 195 1.75 -19.66 10.60
N LYS A 196 1.54 -18.35 10.57
CA LYS A 196 2.20 -17.40 9.70
C LYS A 196 3.33 -16.70 10.45
N GLU A 197 4.43 -16.49 9.75
CA GLU A 197 5.54 -15.71 10.29
C GLU A 197 5.16 -14.23 10.27
N ILE A 198 5.34 -13.55 11.40
CA ILE A 198 4.98 -12.15 11.56
C ILE A 198 6.17 -11.44 12.18
N ASP A 199 6.82 -10.59 11.37
CA ASP A 199 7.98 -9.79 11.72
C ASP A 199 7.63 -8.32 11.52
N GLN A 200 6.71 -7.82 12.34
CA GLN A 200 6.10 -6.49 12.23
C GLN A 200 5.95 -5.85 13.60
N THR A 201 6.10 -4.53 13.66
CA THR A 201 5.73 -3.73 14.83
C THR A 201 4.25 -3.38 14.75
N PHE A 202 3.47 -3.77 15.75
CA PHE A 202 2.08 -3.37 15.90
C PHE A 202 1.99 -2.08 16.72
N TRP A 203 1.54 -0.98 16.11
CA TRP A 203 1.35 0.30 16.81
C TRP A 203 -0.11 0.54 17.17
N LEU A 204 -0.39 0.73 18.46
CA LEU A 204 -1.73 1.02 18.97
C LEU A 204 -1.86 2.49 19.38
N GLN A 205 -2.75 3.23 18.72
CA GLN A 205 -3.05 4.61 19.13
C GLN A 205 -4.06 4.69 20.30
N GLU A 206 -4.95 3.71 20.43
CA GLU A 206 -6.00 3.67 21.46
C GLU A 206 -6.21 2.25 22.00
N GLY A 207 -6.99 2.11 23.07
CA GLY A 207 -7.36 0.83 23.67
C GLY A 207 -8.09 -0.07 22.67
N ARG A 208 -7.55 -1.27 22.39
CA ARG A 208 -8.07 -2.19 21.36
C ARG A 208 -7.97 -3.67 21.72
N GLU A 209 -8.85 -4.47 21.15
CA GLU A 209 -8.86 -5.93 21.35
C GLU A 209 -8.29 -6.68 20.14
N PHE A 210 -7.24 -7.48 20.39
CA PHE A 210 -6.54 -8.28 19.40
C PHE A 210 -6.85 -9.76 19.63
N TYR A 211 -7.21 -10.47 18.58
CA TYR A 211 -7.39 -11.91 18.61
C TYR A 211 -6.27 -12.56 17.81
N VAL A 212 -5.33 -13.13 18.54
CA VAL A 212 -4.25 -13.92 17.94
C VAL A 212 -4.72 -15.37 17.91
N ILE A 213 -5.03 -15.87 16.72
CA ILE A 213 -5.49 -17.23 16.52
C ILE A 213 -4.26 -18.13 16.67
N ARG A 214 -4.03 -18.68 17.88
CA ARG A 214 -3.00 -19.69 18.30
C ARG A 214 -1.57 -19.36 17.82
N GLY A 215 -0.60 -20.28 17.87
CA GLY A 215 0.66 -20.18 17.11
C GLY A 215 1.94 -20.14 17.93
N SER A 216 2.99 -20.77 17.41
CA SER A 216 4.35 -20.70 17.94
C SER A 216 5.15 -19.78 17.03
N TYR A 217 5.12 -18.48 17.33
CA TYR A 217 5.92 -17.51 16.58
C TYR A 217 7.40 -17.72 16.92
N THR A 218 8.25 -17.82 15.90
CA THR A 218 9.70 -17.92 16.05
C THR A 218 10.31 -16.64 16.64
N LYS A 219 9.66 -15.50 16.40
CA LYS A 219 9.99 -14.19 16.98
C LYS A 219 8.86 -13.73 17.92
N PRO A 220 9.17 -12.96 18.98
CA PRO A 220 8.15 -12.31 19.79
C PRO A 220 7.27 -11.38 18.94
N LEU A 221 5.97 -11.34 19.22
CA LEU A 221 5.11 -10.31 18.63
C LEU A 221 5.40 -8.97 19.29
N VAL A 222 5.68 -7.94 18.49
CA VAL A 222 6.11 -6.63 18.97
C VAL A 222 4.91 -5.68 18.98
N PHE A 223 4.50 -5.24 20.15
CA PHE A 223 3.44 -4.24 20.34
C PHE A 223 3.99 -2.97 20.94
N ARG A 224 3.54 -1.83 20.45
CA ARG A 224 3.94 -0.50 20.89
C ARG A 224 2.69 0.36 21.11
N GLY A 225 2.69 1.22 22.12
CA GLY A 225 1.51 2.02 22.50
C GLY A 225 0.39 1.24 23.21
N PHE A 226 0.68 0.04 23.73
CA PHE A 226 -0.30 -0.78 24.45
C PHE A 226 -0.79 -0.04 25.71
N ASN A 227 -2.09 0.17 25.88
CA ASN A 227 -2.61 1.07 26.91
C ASN A 227 -3.87 0.52 27.59
N LYS A 228 -4.47 1.34 28.47
CA LYS A 228 -5.71 1.01 29.18
C LYS A 228 -6.83 0.72 28.19
N GLY A 229 -7.35 -0.51 28.26
CA GLY A 229 -8.40 -0.99 27.36
C GLY A 229 -7.86 -1.88 26.24
N SER A 230 -6.54 -1.92 26.03
CA SER A 230 -5.94 -2.88 25.12
C SER A 230 -5.92 -4.29 25.71
N SER A 231 -6.19 -5.27 24.85
CA SER A 231 -6.07 -6.68 25.22
C SER A 231 -5.65 -7.56 24.06
N ILE A 232 -4.82 -8.56 24.34
CA ILE A 232 -4.42 -9.58 23.36
C ILE A 232 -4.98 -10.92 23.81
N ARG A 233 -5.70 -11.60 22.93
CA ARG A 233 -6.36 -12.89 23.18
C ARG A 233 -5.73 -13.96 22.32
N TYR A 234 -4.95 -14.85 22.92
CA TYR A 234 -4.37 -16.01 22.26
C TYR A 234 -5.31 -17.20 22.35
N GLN A 235 -5.71 -17.75 21.21
CA GLN A 235 -6.57 -18.93 21.17
C GLN A 235 -5.86 -20.16 21.78
N GLY A 236 -6.42 -20.69 22.85
CA GLY A 236 -5.98 -21.93 23.49
C GLY A 236 -6.89 -23.12 23.20
N SER A 237 -6.54 -24.29 23.73
CA SER A 237 -7.46 -25.43 23.80
C SER A 237 -8.43 -25.29 24.98
N THR A 238 -9.51 -26.08 25.00
CA THR A 238 -10.43 -26.18 26.15
C THR A 238 -9.73 -26.59 27.45
N LYS A 239 -8.54 -27.18 27.37
CA LYS A 239 -7.74 -27.64 28.52
C LYS A 239 -6.54 -26.75 28.82
N THR A 240 -6.39 -25.63 28.12
CA THR A 240 -5.30 -24.68 28.35
C THR A 240 -5.32 -24.16 29.79
N LYS A 241 -4.15 -24.13 30.41
CA LYS A 241 -3.88 -23.54 31.73
C LYS A 241 -2.67 -22.62 31.62
N ILE A 242 -2.68 -21.50 32.35
CA ILE A 242 -1.49 -20.66 32.55
C ILE A 242 -0.71 -21.28 33.70
N GLN A 243 0.56 -21.61 33.48
CA GLN A 243 1.45 -22.12 34.51
C GLN A 243 2.07 -20.96 35.30
N ASN A 244 2.65 -20.00 34.57
CA ASN A 244 3.18 -18.76 35.11
C ASN A 244 3.28 -17.74 33.96
N TRP A 245 3.53 -16.48 34.33
CA TRP A 245 3.89 -15.44 33.40
C TRP A 245 4.83 -14.46 34.10
N ASN A 246 5.65 -13.76 33.32
CA ASN A 246 6.52 -12.70 33.80
C ASN A 246 6.62 -11.59 32.75
N TYR A 247 6.82 -10.37 33.21
CA TYR A 247 7.17 -9.22 32.37
C TYR A 247 8.44 -8.58 32.90
N ASN A 248 9.42 -8.36 32.03
CA ASN A 248 10.65 -7.67 32.38
C ASN A 248 10.56 -6.19 31.95
N PRO A 249 10.43 -5.23 32.88
CA PRO A 249 10.28 -3.81 32.55
C PRO A 249 11.54 -3.19 31.92
N ALA A 250 12.70 -3.83 32.04
CA ALA A 250 13.95 -3.30 31.50
C ALA A 250 14.06 -3.49 29.98
N ASN A 251 13.50 -4.58 29.45
CA ASN A 251 13.56 -4.89 28.02
C ASN A 251 12.19 -5.00 27.34
N GLY A 252 11.08 -4.96 28.09
CA GLY A 252 9.73 -5.03 27.54
C GLY A 252 9.19 -6.42 27.23
N SER A 253 9.96 -7.48 27.53
CA SER A 253 9.57 -8.84 27.18
C SER A 253 8.60 -9.42 28.21
N MET A 254 7.44 -9.86 27.73
CA MET A 254 6.51 -10.72 28.44
C MET A 254 6.62 -12.16 27.94
N VAL A 255 6.72 -13.09 28.88
CA VAL A 255 6.73 -14.53 28.63
C VAL A 255 5.59 -15.17 29.42
N ILE A 256 4.72 -15.91 28.74
CA ILE A 256 3.59 -16.62 29.35
C ILE A 256 3.75 -18.10 29.06
N ASN A 257 3.97 -18.89 30.10
CA ASN A 257 4.07 -20.34 29.99
C ASN A 257 2.68 -20.95 30.18
N ILE A 258 2.24 -21.69 29.16
CA ILE A 258 0.93 -22.34 29.17
C ILE A 258 1.11 -23.85 29.03
N SER A 259 0.14 -24.61 29.53
CA SER A 259 0.06 -26.04 29.28
C SER A 259 -1.27 -26.41 28.64
N SER A 260 -1.23 -27.36 27.72
CA SER A 260 -2.41 -28.01 27.14
C SER A 260 -2.29 -29.53 27.36
N SER A 261 -3.40 -30.26 27.44
CA SER A 261 -3.33 -31.68 27.86
C SER A 261 -2.57 -32.53 26.85
N GLY A 262 -1.46 -33.11 27.27
CA GLY A 262 -0.67 -34.06 26.48
C GLY A 262 0.45 -33.45 25.63
N ALA A 263 0.62 -32.13 25.65
CA ALA A 263 1.74 -31.44 25.01
C ALA A 263 2.71 -30.85 26.05
N SER A 264 3.97 -30.64 25.65
CA SER A 264 4.94 -29.80 26.35
C SER A 264 4.36 -28.39 26.60
N SER A 265 4.93 -27.65 27.55
CA SER A 265 4.58 -26.25 27.77
C SER A 265 4.72 -25.45 26.48
N ASP A 266 3.66 -24.76 26.05
CA ASP A 266 3.75 -23.77 24.98
C ASP A 266 4.14 -22.42 25.61
N ILE A 267 4.92 -21.63 24.90
CA ILE A 267 5.42 -20.33 25.38
C ILE A 267 4.85 -19.25 24.45
N ILE A 268 4.17 -18.27 25.04
CA ILE A 268 3.76 -17.06 24.34
C ILE A 268 4.75 -15.96 24.71
N ASN A 269 5.41 -15.40 23.68
CA ASN A 269 6.37 -14.30 23.82
C ASN A 269 5.81 -13.03 23.18
N ILE A 270 5.79 -11.95 23.95
CA ILE A 270 5.32 -10.63 23.52
C ILE A 270 6.37 -9.61 23.92
N ASP A 271 6.67 -8.67 23.04
CA ASP A 271 7.50 -7.51 23.36
C ASP A 271 6.61 -6.26 23.38
N PHE A 272 6.39 -5.68 24.55
CA PHE A 272 5.64 -4.43 24.72
C PHE A 272 6.53 -3.18 24.70
N GLY A 273 7.85 -3.35 24.70
CA GLY A 273 8.79 -2.27 24.97
C GLY A 273 8.98 -2.02 26.47
N PRO A 274 10.07 -1.33 26.86
CA PRO A 274 10.43 -1.10 28.25
C PRO A 274 9.48 -0.11 28.94
N GLY A 275 9.55 -0.04 30.27
CA GLY A 275 8.92 1.03 31.06
C GLY A 275 7.48 0.78 31.50
N TYR A 276 6.85 -0.34 31.11
CA TYR A 276 5.52 -0.67 31.63
C TYR A 276 5.61 -1.10 33.10
N ASN A 277 4.56 -0.82 33.87
CA ASN A 277 4.46 -1.34 35.23
C ASN A 277 3.92 -2.78 35.21
N ALA A 278 4.76 -3.74 35.58
CA ALA A 278 4.41 -5.17 35.65
C ALA A 278 3.12 -5.45 36.43
N SER A 279 2.84 -4.69 37.51
CA SER A 279 1.67 -4.91 38.37
C SER A 279 0.35 -4.51 37.72
N LEU A 280 0.38 -3.76 36.62
CA LEU A 280 -0.81 -3.32 35.89
C LEU A 280 -1.20 -4.27 34.76
N PHE A 281 -0.37 -5.28 34.46
CA PHE A 281 -0.75 -6.37 33.58
C PHE A 281 -1.69 -7.35 34.27
N THR A 282 -2.68 -7.82 33.54
CA THR A 282 -3.55 -8.92 33.95
C THR A 282 -3.48 -10.00 32.89
N VAL A 283 -3.02 -11.18 33.27
CA VAL A 283 -2.98 -12.37 32.41
C VAL A 283 -3.94 -13.40 32.96
N GLY A 284 -4.90 -13.84 32.15
CA GLY A 284 -5.97 -14.74 32.59
C GLY A 284 -6.52 -15.61 31.47
N ILE A 285 -7.39 -16.55 31.82
CA ILE A 285 -8.10 -17.39 30.85
C ILE A 285 -9.55 -16.94 30.79
N ASN A 286 -9.98 -16.53 29.60
CA ASN A 286 -11.37 -16.23 29.30
C ASN A 286 -11.95 -17.37 28.44
N SER A 287 -13.23 -17.68 28.64
CA SER A 287 -13.94 -18.66 27.81
C SER A 287 -15.08 -17.95 27.10
N VAL A 288 -15.16 -18.10 25.79
CA VAL A 288 -16.23 -17.54 24.95
C VAL A 288 -16.98 -18.71 24.32
N SER A 289 -18.31 -18.69 24.38
CA SER A 289 -19.13 -19.67 23.66
C SER A 289 -18.99 -19.45 22.16
N ILE A 290 -18.73 -20.53 21.41
CA ILE A 290 -18.68 -20.46 19.95
C ILE A 290 -20.13 -20.50 19.44
N THR A 291 -20.57 -19.42 18.79
CA THR A 291 -21.91 -19.32 18.21
C THR A 291 -22.12 -20.42 17.16
N GLY A 292 -23.23 -21.17 17.26
CA GLY A 292 -23.59 -22.22 16.29
C GLY A 292 -23.05 -23.62 16.59
N SER A 293 -22.30 -23.80 17.69
CA SER A 293 -21.88 -25.11 18.18
C SER A 293 -22.31 -25.31 19.62
N ASP A 294 -23.33 -26.14 19.85
CA ASP A 294 -23.88 -26.41 21.17
C ASP A 294 -22.79 -26.86 22.15
N GLY A 295 -22.62 -26.10 23.24
CA GLY A 295 -21.74 -26.44 24.35
C GLY A 295 -20.22 -26.31 24.11
N MET A 296 -19.77 -25.91 22.91
CA MET A 296 -18.34 -25.71 22.65
C MET A 296 -17.87 -24.33 23.12
N MET A 297 -16.94 -24.34 24.09
CA MET A 297 -16.31 -23.14 24.62
C MET A 297 -14.91 -22.97 24.04
N GLN A 298 -14.64 -21.84 23.40
CA GLN A 298 -13.29 -21.46 23.01
C GLN A 298 -12.60 -20.77 24.18
N ARG A 299 -11.42 -21.25 24.57
CA ARG A 299 -10.60 -20.59 25.60
C ARG A 299 -9.57 -19.67 24.97
N TYR A 300 -9.34 -18.54 25.62
CA TYR A 300 -8.34 -17.55 25.25
C TYR A 300 -7.46 -17.23 26.45
N VAL A 301 -6.15 -17.27 26.25
CA VAL A 301 -5.18 -16.65 27.16
C VAL A 301 -5.19 -15.17 26.84
N THR A 302 -5.67 -14.36 27.78
CA THR A 302 -5.88 -12.93 27.59
C THR A 302 -4.84 -12.15 28.38
N VAL A 303 -4.13 -11.25 27.70
CA VAL A 303 -3.24 -10.24 28.30
C VAL A 303 -3.95 -8.90 28.23
N LYS A 304 -4.07 -8.21 29.37
CA LYS A 304 -4.59 -6.84 29.45
C LYS A 304 -3.59 -5.96 30.17
N TYR A 305 -3.60 -4.67 29.84
CA TYR A 305 -2.87 -3.67 30.61
C TYR A 305 -3.85 -2.59 31.08
N ASN A 306 -3.79 -2.26 32.37
CA ASN A 306 -4.74 -1.34 33.01
C ASN A 306 -4.15 0.05 33.29
N GLY A 307 -2.91 0.31 32.86
CA GLY A 307 -2.21 1.59 33.00
C GLY A 307 -2.17 2.40 31.71
N GLU A 308 -1.58 3.58 31.78
CA GLU A 308 -1.20 4.38 30.61
C GLU A 308 0.06 3.80 29.96
N THR A 309 0.14 3.91 28.63
CA THR A 309 1.34 3.48 27.91
C THR A 309 2.52 4.40 28.27
N PRO A 310 3.72 3.85 28.55
CA PRO A 310 4.93 4.65 28.73
C PRO A 310 5.44 5.24 27.40
N GLU A 311 5.00 4.69 26.27
CA GLU A 311 5.42 5.10 24.94
C GLU A 311 4.49 6.20 24.42
N THR A 312 5.02 7.40 24.24
CA THR A 312 4.26 8.57 23.75
C THR A 312 4.58 8.91 22.30
N THR A 313 5.58 8.24 21.71
CA THR A 313 6.08 8.51 20.36
C THR A 313 5.86 7.30 19.46
N LEU A 314 5.46 7.58 18.23
CA LEU A 314 5.36 6.60 17.16
C LEU A 314 6.72 5.94 16.88
N PRO A 315 6.81 4.61 16.74
CA PRO A 315 8.04 3.92 16.35
C PRO A 315 8.54 4.40 14.98
N SER A 316 9.86 4.37 14.76
CA SER A 316 10.49 4.88 13.53
C SER A 316 10.06 4.16 12.25
N GLU A 317 9.75 2.86 12.37
CA GLU A 317 9.25 2.01 11.31
C GLU A 317 7.78 2.28 10.97
N CYS A 318 7.04 2.96 11.86
CA CYS A 318 5.66 3.32 11.64
C CYS A 318 5.60 4.73 11.04
N ARG A 319 5.06 4.84 9.83
CA ARG A 319 4.69 6.10 9.18
C ARG A 319 3.17 6.15 9.09
N LEU A 320 2.55 7.07 9.82
CA LEU A 320 1.09 7.25 9.72
C LEU A 320 0.76 8.03 8.44
N PRO A 321 -0.37 7.74 7.79
CA PRO A 321 -0.84 8.56 6.68
C PRO A 321 -0.99 10.01 7.18
N SER A 322 -0.45 10.96 6.43
CA SER A 322 -0.85 12.37 6.58
C SER A 322 -2.35 12.45 6.34
N SER A 323 -3.09 13.27 7.09
CA SER A 323 -4.55 13.41 6.97
C SER A 323 -4.99 13.90 5.58
N MET A 324 -4.97 13.02 4.59
CA MET A 324 -5.52 13.25 3.26
C MET A 324 -6.84 12.50 3.19
N ASP A 325 -7.91 13.25 3.37
CA ASP A 325 -9.26 12.83 3.02
C ASP A 325 -9.37 12.73 1.48
N TYR A 326 -10.28 11.91 0.95
CA TYR A 326 -10.73 11.98 -0.45
C TYR A 326 -11.10 13.43 -0.85
N GLY A 327 -11.48 14.28 0.11
CA GLY A 327 -11.57 15.72 -0.05
C GLY A 327 -10.36 16.39 -0.71
N GLN A 328 -9.12 15.89 -0.55
CA GLN A 328 -7.94 16.44 -1.22
C GLN A 328 -7.82 16.01 -2.69
N CYS A 329 -8.33 14.82 -3.04
CA CYS A 329 -8.61 14.43 -4.43
C CYS A 329 -9.66 15.34 -5.11
N SER A 330 -10.40 16.14 -4.34
CA SER A 330 -11.38 17.10 -4.87
C SER A 330 -10.80 18.44 -5.32
N VAL A 331 -9.60 18.82 -4.83
CA VAL A 331 -9.00 20.16 -5.00
C VAL A 331 -7.97 20.21 -6.13
N LEU A 332 -7.66 19.09 -6.80
CA LEU A 332 -6.92 19.12 -8.06
C LEU A 332 -7.75 19.86 -9.11
N HIS A 333 -7.50 21.17 -9.21
CA HIS A 333 -8.09 22.07 -10.20
C HIS A 333 -7.65 21.61 -11.59
N LEU A 334 -8.51 20.82 -12.24
CA LEU A 334 -8.42 20.49 -13.67
C LEU A 334 -8.44 21.81 -14.46
N SER A 335 -7.26 22.35 -14.68
CA SER A 335 -7.06 23.49 -15.55
C SER A 335 -7.03 22.92 -16.97
N SER A 336 -8.21 22.84 -17.59
CA SER A 336 -8.48 22.30 -18.95
C SER A 336 -8.85 20.81 -18.96
N SER A 337 -10.14 20.50 -18.79
CA SER A 337 -10.68 19.14 -18.91
C SER A 337 -10.82 18.72 -20.38
N SER A 338 -10.03 17.75 -20.85
CA SER A 338 -10.38 16.90 -21.99
C SER A 338 -10.98 15.59 -21.47
N SER A 339 -12.28 15.39 -21.68
CA SER A 339 -12.92 14.10 -21.40
C SER A 339 -12.45 13.08 -22.43
N LEU A 340 -11.75 12.02 -22.00
CA LEU A 340 -11.49 10.88 -22.88
C LEU A 340 -12.82 10.18 -23.22
N PRO A 341 -13.09 9.85 -24.49
CA PRO A 341 -14.24 9.04 -24.84
C PRO A 341 -14.12 7.63 -24.24
N PRO A 342 -15.24 6.98 -23.90
CA PRO A 342 -15.24 5.62 -23.38
C PRO A 342 -14.60 4.65 -24.39
N PRO A 343 -13.83 3.65 -23.95
CA PRO A 343 -13.23 2.67 -24.84
C PRO A 343 -14.30 1.71 -25.36
N SER A 344 -14.98 2.08 -26.46
CA SER A 344 -15.49 1.22 -27.55
C SER A 344 -16.59 1.94 -28.37
N SER A 345 -16.20 2.48 -29.53
CA SER A 345 -16.86 2.32 -30.85
C SER A 345 -16.41 3.39 -31.86
N SER A 346 -15.83 2.91 -32.97
CA SER A 346 -15.67 3.52 -34.30
C SER A 346 -15.18 4.98 -34.45
N LEU A 347 -13.98 5.10 -35.03
CA LEU A 347 -13.52 6.11 -36.00
C LEU A 347 -14.35 7.40 -36.18
N SER A 348 -13.76 8.54 -35.80
CA SER A 348 -13.81 9.75 -36.64
C SER A 348 -12.68 10.71 -36.27
N SER A 349 -11.89 11.08 -37.27
CA SER A 349 -10.85 12.08 -37.22
C SER A 349 -11.45 13.48 -37.07
N SER A 350 -10.89 14.29 -36.16
CA SER A 350 -10.95 15.74 -36.30
C SER A 350 -9.65 16.37 -35.84
N SER A 351 -9.11 17.19 -36.72
CA SER A 351 -7.90 17.98 -36.59
C SER A 351 -8.15 19.22 -35.73
N SER A 352 -7.20 19.59 -34.87
CA SER A 352 -7.08 20.96 -34.36
C SER A 352 -5.61 21.38 -34.28
N SER A 353 -5.40 22.67 -34.52
CA SER A 353 -4.12 23.32 -34.83
C SER A 353 -3.40 23.89 -33.59
N SER A 354 -2.08 23.68 -33.60
CA SER A 354 -0.93 24.26 -32.86
C SER A 354 -1.06 25.48 -31.92
N ILE A 355 -0.18 25.48 -30.90
CA ILE A 355 0.73 26.61 -30.60
C ILE A 355 2.15 26.05 -30.39
N LYS A 356 3.14 26.60 -31.11
CA LYS A 356 4.58 26.25 -30.98
C LYS A 356 5.23 27.09 -29.88
N ALA A 357 5.89 26.45 -28.91
CA ALA A 357 6.86 27.09 -28.03
C ALA A 357 8.28 26.86 -28.57
N THR A 358 9.10 27.91 -28.61
CA THR A 358 10.48 27.87 -29.11
C THR A 358 11.41 27.31 -28.03
N GLN A 359 12.11 26.22 -28.35
CA GLN A 359 13.10 25.57 -27.48
C GLN A 359 14.49 26.11 -27.81
N VAL A 360 15.26 26.53 -26.81
CA VAL A 360 16.69 26.84 -26.96
C VAL A 360 17.47 25.81 -26.14
N SER A 361 18.33 25.05 -26.81
CA SER A 361 19.21 24.06 -26.20
C SER A 361 20.66 24.57 -26.21
N SER A 362 21.36 24.40 -25.10
CA SER A 362 22.82 24.50 -25.04
C SER A 362 23.39 23.21 -24.48
N SER A 363 24.22 22.52 -25.25
CA SER A 363 24.93 21.32 -24.84
C SER A 363 26.39 21.67 -24.50
N GLN A 364 26.85 21.29 -23.31
CA GLN A 364 28.28 21.20 -23.00
C GLN A 364 28.66 19.72 -22.86
N GLU A 365 29.74 19.32 -23.54
CA GLU A 365 30.31 17.98 -23.44
C GLU A 365 30.99 17.77 -22.08
N SER A 366 30.75 16.63 -21.44
CA SER A 366 31.42 16.22 -20.20
C SER A 366 32.33 15.00 -20.43
N THR A 367 33.34 14.88 -19.57
CA THR A 367 34.57 14.09 -19.71
C THR A 367 34.36 12.57 -19.63
N GLN A 368 35.15 11.85 -20.43
CA GLN A 368 35.16 10.40 -20.62
C GLN A 368 35.70 9.64 -19.38
N ALA A 369 35.03 8.55 -18.99
CA ALA A 369 35.57 7.53 -18.08
C ALA A 369 35.38 6.14 -18.69
N SER A 370 36.43 5.32 -18.72
CA SER A 370 36.39 3.93 -19.19
C SER A 370 36.33 2.94 -18.03
N LEU A 371 35.42 1.96 -18.08
CA LEU A 371 35.30 0.87 -17.12
C LEU A 371 35.95 -0.41 -17.68
N ASN A 372 36.67 -1.16 -16.83
CA ASN A 372 37.21 -2.48 -17.15
C ASN A 372 36.16 -3.58 -16.86
N GLU A 373 36.27 -4.69 -17.59
CA GLU A 373 35.26 -5.75 -17.85
C GLU A 373 34.67 -6.51 -16.64
N HIS A 374 34.90 -6.11 -15.38
CA HIS A 374 34.46 -6.89 -14.21
C HIS A 374 33.62 -6.16 -13.15
N GLU A 375 33.16 -4.94 -13.40
CA GLU A 375 32.29 -4.21 -12.47
C GLU A 375 30.84 -4.16 -12.99
N THR A 376 29.89 -4.65 -12.18
CA THR A 376 28.44 -4.55 -12.46
C THR A 376 27.97 -3.10 -12.33
N SER A 377 26.99 -2.70 -13.16
CA SER A 377 26.54 -1.30 -13.38
C SER A 377 25.94 -0.56 -12.17
N SER A 378 25.97 -1.15 -10.97
CA SER A 378 25.35 -0.60 -9.76
C SER A 378 26.21 0.45 -9.04
N ARG A 379 27.37 0.85 -9.56
CA ARG A 379 28.31 1.74 -8.85
C ARG A 379 28.73 3.04 -9.55
N CYS A 380 28.11 3.44 -10.66
CA CYS A 380 28.29 4.80 -11.16
C CYS A 380 27.41 5.80 -10.38
N SER A 381 27.92 6.30 -9.27
CA SER A 381 27.34 7.44 -8.56
C SER A 381 27.95 8.73 -9.08
N ILE A 382 27.15 9.55 -9.77
CA ILE A 382 27.50 10.97 -10.00
C ILE A 382 27.39 11.65 -8.64
N THR A 383 28.54 11.93 -8.03
CA THR A 383 28.64 12.48 -6.67
C THR A 383 28.58 14.00 -6.62
N ASN A 384 28.72 14.70 -7.74
CA ASN A 384 28.68 16.16 -7.75
C ASN A 384 28.28 16.74 -9.13
N THR A 385 27.36 17.69 -9.13
CA THR A 385 27.01 18.50 -10.31
C THR A 385 27.08 19.96 -9.90
N LYS A 386 28.05 20.69 -10.44
CA LYS A 386 28.25 22.11 -10.13
C LYS A 386 27.81 22.95 -11.33
N THR A 387 26.79 23.78 -11.16
CA THR A 387 26.37 24.76 -12.14
C THR A 387 27.09 26.09 -11.90
N GLU A 388 27.34 26.88 -12.94
CA GLU A 388 27.99 28.21 -12.84
C GLU A 388 27.16 29.23 -12.06
N PHE A 389 25.86 28.99 -11.87
CA PHE A 389 24.98 29.81 -11.07
C PHE A 389 24.64 29.07 -9.77
N GLU A 390 24.77 29.77 -8.63
CA GLU A 390 24.54 29.28 -7.25
C GLU A 390 23.05 28.96 -6.96
N THR A 391 22.37 28.27 -7.87
CA THR A 391 20.99 27.84 -7.71
C THR A 391 20.92 26.39 -7.25
N THR A 392 20.16 26.13 -6.19
CA THR A 392 19.85 24.79 -5.70
C THR A 392 19.07 24.00 -6.75
N ILE A 393 19.62 22.87 -7.22
CA ILE A 393 18.92 21.95 -8.13
C ILE A 393 17.95 21.12 -7.29
N TYR A 394 16.64 21.29 -7.51
CA TYR A 394 15.60 20.59 -6.73
C TYR A 394 15.33 19.16 -7.22
N THR A 395 15.59 18.87 -8.49
CA THR A 395 15.32 17.54 -9.08
C THR A 395 16.35 17.23 -10.16
N THR A 396 16.94 16.03 -10.12
CA THR A 396 17.82 15.52 -11.19
C THR A 396 17.18 14.27 -11.80
N HIS A 397 16.81 14.34 -13.07
CA HIS A 397 16.32 13.16 -13.79
C HIS A 397 17.52 12.35 -14.33
N ARG A 398 17.49 11.03 -14.16
CA ARG A 398 18.56 10.13 -14.60
C ARG A 398 17.95 9.03 -15.47
N GLU A 399 18.38 8.98 -16.72
CA GLU A 399 18.07 7.86 -17.61
C GLU A 399 19.25 6.88 -17.60
N TYR A 400 18.97 5.61 -17.29
CA TYR A 400 19.97 4.55 -17.35
C TYR A 400 19.57 3.57 -18.45
N VAL A 401 20.48 3.31 -19.39
CA VAL A 401 20.32 2.25 -20.38
C VAL A 401 20.98 0.99 -19.82
N THR A 402 20.18 -0.02 -19.46
CA THR A 402 20.70 -1.33 -19.06
C THR A 402 20.79 -2.24 -20.27
N GLY A 403 21.96 -2.85 -20.47
CA GLY A 403 22.18 -3.84 -21.52
C GLY A 403 23.34 -4.77 -21.16
N THR A 404 23.20 -6.06 -21.47
CA THR A 404 24.28 -7.05 -21.36
C THR A 404 25.09 -7.02 -22.65
N ASN A 405 26.22 -6.33 -22.66
CA ASN A 405 27.11 -6.27 -23.81
C ASN A 405 28.55 -6.57 -23.40
N SER A 406 29.25 -7.38 -24.19
CA SER A 406 30.61 -7.88 -23.91
C SER A 406 31.71 -6.94 -24.42
N VAL A 407 31.41 -5.65 -24.57
CA VAL A 407 32.33 -4.61 -25.09
C VAL A 407 32.17 -3.37 -24.21
N PRO A 408 33.25 -2.62 -23.89
CA PRO A 408 33.17 -1.42 -23.07
C PRO A 408 32.09 -0.45 -23.57
N ILE A 409 31.10 -0.16 -22.73
CA ILE A 409 30.01 0.76 -23.05
C ILE A 409 30.43 2.16 -22.61
N THR A 410 30.38 3.12 -23.54
CA THR A 410 30.50 4.54 -23.18
C THR A 410 29.14 5.03 -22.72
N LEU A 411 29.05 5.43 -21.44
CA LEU A 411 27.85 6.02 -20.87
C LEU A 411 27.83 7.53 -21.18
N TYR A 412 26.69 8.03 -21.63
CA TYR A 412 26.46 9.47 -21.80
C TYR A 412 25.34 9.88 -20.86
N SER A 413 25.55 10.94 -20.07
CA SER A 413 24.48 11.56 -19.28
C SER A 413 24.07 12.87 -19.96
N LYS A 414 22.77 13.03 -20.23
CA LYS A 414 22.21 14.30 -20.70
C LYS A 414 21.47 14.97 -19.56
N VAL A 415 21.97 16.12 -19.11
CA VAL A 415 21.28 16.96 -18.13
C VAL A 415 20.44 17.98 -18.90
N VAL A 416 19.13 18.02 -18.63
CA VAL A 416 18.21 19.03 -19.17
C VAL A 416 17.76 19.92 -18.02
N THR A 417 18.07 21.21 -18.10
CA THR A 417 17.66 22.21 -17.11
C THR A 417 16.47 23.00 -17.65
N TYR A 418 15.41 23.13 -16.85
CA TYR A 418 14.25 23.94 -17.18
C TYR A 418 14.23 25.21 -16.32
N PHE A 419 13.99 26.36 -16.94
CA PHE A 419 13.74 27.60 -16.23
C PHE A 419 12.23 27.83 -16.11
N VAL A 420 11.72 27.94 -14.89
CA VAL A 420 10.34 28.36 -14.65
C VAL A 420 10.32 29.88 -14.60
N ALA A 421 9.75 30.52 -15.62
CA ALA A 421 9.52 31.96 -15.61
C ALA A 421 8.35 32.27 -14.65
N ALA A 422 8.65 32.85 -13.48
CA ALA A 422 7.63 33.37 -12.60
C ALA A 422 6.97 34.59 -13.27
N ASN A 423 5.69 34.47 -13.65
CA ASN A 423 4.91 35.61 -14.12
C ASN A 423 4.66 36.56 -12.94
N HIS A 424 5.39 37.67 -12.89
CA HIS A 424 5.09 38.81 -12.03
C HIS A 424 3.80 39.48 -12.51
N THR A 425 2.71 39.30 -11.78
CA THR A 425 1.45 40.02 -12.00
C THR A 425 1.65 41.49 -11.61
N GLN A 426 1.71 42.39 -12.60
CA GLN A 426 1.65 43.84 -12.36
C GLN A 426 0.27 44.21 -11.82
N THR A 427 0.24 44.78 -10.61
CA THR A 427 -0.93 45.45 -10.04
C THR A 427 -1.04 46.83 -10.68
N LEU A 428 -2.02 47.01 -11.58
CA LEU A 428 -2.44 48.33 -12.04
C LEU A 428 -3.39 48.92 -10.98
N SER A 429 -2.91 49.91 -10.23
CA SER A 429 -3.74 50.77 -9.40
C SER A 429 -4.40 51.84 -10.28
N SER A 430 -5.73 51.90 -10.28
CA SER A 430 -6.50 52.99 -10.86
C SER A 430 -6.50 54.22 -9.93
N SER A 431 -6.07 55.36 -10.46
CA SER A 431 -6.47 56.71 -10.03
C SER A 431 -7.18 57.40 -11.17
#